data_AF-A0A2N3D4W3-F1
#
_entry.id   AF-A0A2N3D4W3-F1
#
_cell.length_a   1.000
_cell.length_b   1.000
_cell.length_c   1.000
_cell.angle_alpha   90.00
_cell.angle_beta   90.00
_cell.angle_gamma   90.00
#
_symmetry.space_group_name_H-M   'P 1'
#
loop_
_entity.id
_entity.type
_entity.pdbx_description
1 polymer ?
#
loop_
_entity_poly.entity_id
_entity_poly.type
_entity_poly.pdbx_seq_one_letter_code
_entity_poly.pdbx_strand_id
1 'polypeptide(L)' 'MAYPRDISIADAIKRYGLPQTHRVHWSKARKDDVVRAVRDRAISFTEARARYLLSRSEFAQWEREYIAAGGESARMEDA' A
#
# COMPACT_ATOMS: atom_id res chain seq x y z
N MET A 1 -15.96 -15.16 6.91
CA MET A 1 -14.83 -15.82 6.22
C MET A 1 -13.60 -15.53 7.05
N ALA A 2 -13.18 -16.49 7.88
CA ALA A 2 -12.02 -16.36 8.77
C ALA A 2 -10.79 -16.80 7.98
N TYR A 3 -9.91 -15.86 7.65
CA TYR A 3 -8.70 -16.16 6.87
C TYR A 3 -7.60 -16.72 7.78
N PRO A 4 -6.78 -17.66 7.27
CA PRO A 4 -5.61 -18.17 7.98
C PRO A 4 -4.61 -17.04 8.26
N ARG A 5 -4.09 -17.07 9.48
CA ARG A 5 -3.48 -15.96 10.23
C ARG A 5 -1.98 -15.75 9.97
N ASP A 6 -1.43 -16.30 8.88
CA ASP A 6 0.02 -16.55 8.78
C ASP A 6 0.81 -15.69 7.79
N ILE A 7 0.17 -14.75 7.07
CA ILE A 7 0.90 -13.60 6.53
C ILE A 7 0.62 -12.45 7.50
N SER A 8 1.48 -12.34 8.50
CA SER A 8 1.40 -11.24 9.45
C SER A 8 1.49 -9.93 8.69
N ILE A 9 0.45 -9.08 8.77
CA ILE A 9 0.47 -7.73 8.18
C ILE A 9 1.71 -6.95 8.66
N ALA A 10 2.23 -7.25 9.85
CA ALA A 10 3.49 -6.72 10.34
C ALA A 10 4.71 -7.12 9.48
N ASP A 11 4.73 -8.33 8.91
CA ASP A 11 5.76 -8.78 7.97
C ASP A 11 5.60 -8.10 6.60
N ALA A 12 4.37 -8.01 6.08
CA ALA A 12 4.08 -7.24 4.87
C ALA A 12 4.50 -5.76 5.04
N ILE A 13 4.22 -5.18 6.21
CA ILE A 13 4.64 -3.82 6.54
C ILE A 13 6.16 -3.68 6.52
N LYS A 14 6.90 -4.65 7.08
CA LYS A 14 8.37 -4.64 7.05
C LYS A 14 8.91 -4.84 5.63
N ARG A 15 8.36 -5.77 4.86
CA ARG A 15 8.79 -6.08 3.48
C ARG A 15 8.57 -4.94 2.51
N TYR A 16 7.44 -4.25 2.63
CA TYR A 16 7.06 -3.15 1.75
C TYR A 16 7.38 -1.76 2.34
N GLY A 17 8.09 -1.69 3.47
CA GLY A 17 8.45 -0.41 4.10
C GLY A 17 7.25 0.45 4.50
N LEU A 18 6.11 -0.19 4.78
CA LEU A 18 4.86 0.53 5.01
C LEU A 18 4.89 1.26 6.37
N PRO A 19 4.22 2.41 6.47
CA PRO A 19 4.07 3.09 7.73
C PRO A 19 3.17 2.26 8.67
N GLN A 20 3.58 2.12 9.94
CA GLN A 20 2.80 1.38 10.95
C GLN A 20 1.51 2.11 11.35
N THR A 21 1.49 3.44 11.20
CA THR A 21 0.38 4.34 11.53
C THR A 21 -0.04 5.18 10.32
N HIS A 22 -1.29 5.65 10.32
CA HIS A 22 -1.85 6.53 9.29
C HIS A 22 -1.36 7.99 9.40
N ARG A 23 -0.88 8.40 10.58
CA ARG A 23 -0.33 9.74 10.84
C ARG A 23 1.08 9.87 10.30
N VAL A 24 1.23 9.74 8.99
CA VAL A 24 2.51 9.92 8.31
C VAL A 24 2.35 10.86 7.14
N HIS A 25 3.46 11.49 6.77
CA HIS A 25 3.52 12.19 5.50
C HIS A 25 3.39 11.18 4.35
N TRP A 26 2.28 11.28 3.60
CA TRP A 26 1.99 10.42 2.46
C TRP A 26 2.72 10.94 1.21
N SER A 27 4.01 10.64 1.13
CA SER A 27 4.79 10.85 -0.09
C SER A 27 4.33 9.90 -1.20
N LYS A 28 4.55 10.27 -2.47
CA LYS A 28 4.17 9.47 -3.64
C LYS A 28 4.68 8.02 -3.55
N ALA A 29 5.95 7.84 -3.17
CA ALA A 29 6.55 6.52 -2.95
C ALA A 29 5.81 5.66 -1.91
N ARG A 30 5.33 6.25 -0.79
CA ARG A 30 4.60 5.48 0.24
C ARG A 30 3.20 5.07 -0.22
N LYS A 31 2.54 5.92 -1.00
CA LYS A 31 1.25 5.57 -1.62
C LYS A 31 1.43 4.41 -2.58
N ASP A 32 2.50 4.46 -3.37
CA ASP A 32 2.90 3.43 -4.32
C ASP A 32 3.13 2.07 -3.63
N ASP A 33 3.89 2.06 -2.53
CA ASP A 33 4.11 0.83 -1.73
C ASP A 33 2.83 0.24 -1.16
N VAL A 34 1.87 1.07 -0.70
CA VAL A 34 0.56 0.59 -0.24
C VAL A 34 -0.22 -0.05 -1.39
N VAL A 35 -0.27 0.60 -2.55
CA VAL A 35 -0.96 0.08 -3.75
C VAL A 35 -0.31 -1.23 -4.20
N ARG A 36 1.02 -1.30 -4.21
CA ARG A 36 1.77 -2.51 -4.53
C ARG A 36 1.48 -3.65 -3.55
N ALA A 37 1.53 -3.39 -2.25
CA ALA A 37 1.27 -4.40 -1.23
C ALA A 37 -0.17 -4.95 -1.32
N VAL A 38 -1.15 -4.12 -1.68
CA VAL A 38 -2.53 -4.57 -1.94
C VAL A 38 -2.60 -5.40 -3.23
N ARG A 39 -1.91 -4.99 -4.30
CA ARG A 39 -1.87 -5.73 -5.58
C ARG A 39 -1.19 -7.08 -5.47
N ASP A 40 -0.10 -7.16 -4.71
CA ASP A 40 0.64 -8.41 -4.42
C ASP A 40 -0.14 -9.34 -3.49
N ARG A 41 -1.30 -8.90 -2.98
CA ARG A 41 -2.11 -9.60 -1.97
C ARG A 41 -1.38 -9.81 -0.64
N ALA A 42 -0.32 -9.03 -0.40
CA ALA A 42 0.39 -9.02 0.88
C ALA A 42 -0.47 -8.40 2.00
N ILE A 43 -1.34 -7.45 1.65
CA ILE A 43 -2.39 -6.91 2.54
C ILE A 43 -3.72 -6.83 1.80
N SER A 44 -4.84 -7.00 2.51
CA SER A 44 -6.16 -6.80 1.92
C SER A 44 -6.56 -5.33 1.87
N PHE A 45 -7.34 -4.94 0.84
CA PHE A 45 -7.87 -3.58 0.73
C PHE A 45 -8.66 -3.16 1.98
N THR A 46 -9.48 -4.06 2.54
CA THR A 46 -10.23 -3.80 3.78
C THR A 46 -9.32 -3.49 4.97
N GLU A 47 -8.15 -4.12 5.05
CA GLU A 47 -7.17 -3.85 6.11
C GLU A 47 -6.42 -2.55 5.90
N ALA A 48 -5.99 -2.27 4.66
CA ALA A 48 -5.40 -0.98 4.32
C ALA A 48 -6.38 0.15 4.64
N ARG A 49 -7.66 -0.03 4.33
CA ARG A 49 -8.74 0.90 4.65
C ARG A 49 -8.91 1.09 6.15
N ALA A 50 -8.96 0.01 6.93
CA ALA A 50 -9.12 0.09 8.38
C ALA A 50 -7.92 0.75 9.07
N ARG A 51 -6.71 0.52 8.57
CA ARG A 51 -5.47 1.00 9.20
C ARG A 51 -5.11 2.43 8.81
N TYR A 52 -5.27 2.77 7.53
CA TYR A 52 -4.92 4.07 6.97
C TYR A 52 -6.11 5.00 6.83
N LEU A 53 -7.31 4.54 7.21
CA LEU A 53 -8.57 5.30 7.13
C LEU A 53 -8.87 5.82 5.71
N LEU A 54 -8.31 5.15 4.71
CA LEU A 54 -8.45 5.54 3.31
C LEU A 54 -9.87 5.28 2.83
N SER A 55 -10.38 6.14 1.96
CA SER A 55 -11.61 5.85 1.22
C SER A 55 -11.32 5.02 -0.03
N ARG A 56 -12.33 4.31 -0.54
CA ARG A 56 -12.22 3.57 -1.81
C ARG A 56 -11.79 4.48 -2.96
N SER A 57 -12.35 5.69 -3.02
CA SER A 57 -11.99 6.69 -4.03
C SER A 57 -10.54 7.16 -3.91
N GLU A 58 -10.04 7.25 -2.67
CA GLU A 58 -8.67 7.68 -2.37
C GLU A 58 -7.66 6.63 -2.83
N PHE A 59 -7.93 5.37 -2.53
CA PHE A 59 -7.13 4.25 -3.03
C PHE A 59 -7.18 4.14 -4.55
N ALA A 60 -8.36 4.31 -5.16
CA ALA A 60 -8.50 4.31 -6.61
C ALA A 60 -7.70 5.44 -7.27
N GLN A 61 -7.59 6.60 -6.61
CA GLN A 61 -6.74 7.69 -7.07
C GLN A 61 -5.26 7.31 -7.00
N TRP A 62 -4.81 6.71 -5.90
CA TRP A 62 -3.43 6.23 -5.77
C TRP A 62 -3.09 5.15 -6.78
N GLU A 63 -4.01 4.23 -7.07
CA GLU A 63 -3.82 3.21 -8.10
C GLU A 63 -3.68 3.82 -9.50
N ARG A 64 -4.48 4.84 -9.82
CA ARG A 64 -4.35 5.58 -11.08
C ARG A 64 -3.01 6.29 -11.16
N GLU A 65 -2.57 6.94 -10.08
CA GLU A 65 -1.26 7.58 -10.03
C GLU A 65 -0.11 6.57 -10.15
N TYR A 66 -0.23 5.40 -9.53
CA TYR A 66 0.71 4.27 -9.65
C TYR A 66 0.84 3.83 -11.11
N ILE A 67 -0.29 3.61 -11.80
CA ILE A 67 -0.31 3.19 -13.20
C ILE A 67 0.22 4.30 -14.11
N ALA A 68 -0.19 5.55 -13.87
CA ALA A 68 0.26 6.70 -14.65
C ALA A 68 1.76 7.00 -14.48
N ALA A 69 2.32 6.72 -13.29
CA ALA A 69 3.75 6.82 -13.02
C ALA A 69 4.56 5.65 -13.62
N GLY A 70 3.94 4.66 -14.28
CA GLY A 70 4.66 3.51 -14.82
C GLY A 70 4.98 2.42 -13.78
N GLY A 71 4.36 2.48 -12.60
CA GLY A 71 4.49 1.47 -11.55
C GLY A 71 5.92 1.29 -11.05
N GLU A 72 6.43 0.05 -11.10
CA GLU A 72 7.72 -0.32 -10.52
C GLU A 72 8.91 0.43 -11.14
N SER A 73 8.75 0.96 -12.35
CA SER A 73 9.81 1.66 -13.09
C SER A 73 10.11 3.07 -12.53
N ALA A 74 9.13 3.82 -12.04
CA ALA A 74 9.35 5.21 -11.60
C ALA A 74 10.16 5.33 -10.30
N ARG A 75 10.17 4.29 -9.46
CA ARG A 75 10.94 4.28 -8.21
C ARG A 75 12.42 3.95 -8.41
N MET A 76 12.80 3.44 -9.57
CA MET A 76 14.21 3.26 -9.94
C MET A 76 14.89 4.60 -10.29
N GLU A 77 14.11 5.66 -10.54
CA GLU A 77 14.62 6.98 -10.92
C GLU A 77 14.81 7.95 -9.74
N ASP A 78 14.34 7.59 -8.53
CA ASP A 78 14.34 8.46 -7.32
C ASP A 78 15.35 7.98 -6.24
N ALA A 79 16.38 7.20 -6.62
CA ALA A 79 17.38 6.60 -5.72
C ALA A 79 18.77 7.28 -5.80
#